data_AF-A0A1H9R9D8-F1
#
_entry.id   AF-A0A1H9R9D8-F1
#
_cell.length_a   1.000
_cell.length_b   1.000
_cell.length_c   1.000
_cell.angle_alpha   90.00
_cell.angle_beta   90.00
_cell.angle_gamma   90.00
#
_symmetry.space_group_name_H-M   'P 1'
#
loop_
_entity.id
_entity.type
_entity.pdbx_description
1 polymer ?
#
loop_
_entity_poly.entity_id
_entity_poly.type
_entity_poly.pdbx_seq_one_letter_code
_entity_poly.pdbx_strand_id
1 'polypeptide(L)'
;MNNFTKKLPNSVWMGLAIGLFLPFIGCAMAWYIINHVSYLAKADLLYIAGIGVNAFTQQYFFKLNKENIGRGILAATFLCAFVFFAYKVF
;
A
#
# COMPACT_ATOMS: atom_id res chain seq x y z
N MET A 1 -8.10 -20.83 10.84
CA MET A 1 -8.82 -19.85 10.00
C MET A 1 -9.42 -18.79 10.91
N ASN A 2 -8.81 -17.60 10.97
CA ASN A 2 -9.24 -16.53 11.89
C ASN A 2 -10.59 -15.93 11.49
N ASN A 3 -11.55 -15.92 12.42
CA ASN A 3 -12.91 -15.41 12.26
C ASN A 3 -13.02 -13.89 11.96
N PHE A 4 -11.91 -13.15 11.97
CA PHE A 4 -11.84 -11.72 11.67
C PHE A 4 -12.17 -11.39 10.20
N THR A 5 -11.78 -12.25 9.25
CA THR A 5 -11.96 -11.98 7.81
C THR A 5 -13.40 -12.15 7.31
N LYS A 6 -14.23 -12.94 8.02
CA LYS A 6 -15.65 -13.12 7.69
C LYS A 6 -16.53 -11.92 8.07
N LYS A 7 -16.18 -11.18 9.13
CA LYS A 7 -16.95 -10.01 9.60
C LYS A 7 -16.56 -8.68 8.95
N LEU A 8 -15.47 -8.64 8.16
CA LEU A 8 -15.10 -7.42 7.45
C LEU A 8 -16.15 -7.10 6.37
N PRO A 9 -16.86 -5.96 6.48
CA PRO A 9 -17.79 -5.53 5.45
C PRO A 9 -17.01 -5.40 4.14
N ASN A 10 -17.58 -5.93 3.06
CA ASN A 10 -16.95 -5.93 1.75
C ASN A 10 -17.06 -4.53 1.12
N SER A 11 -16.44 -3.55 1.78
CA SER A 11 -16.52 -2.13 1.45
C SER A 11 -15.20 -1.66 0.88
N VAL A 12 -15.30 -0.89 -0.20
CA VAL A 12 -14.16 -0.26 -0.88
C VAL A 12 -13.41 0.66 0.09
N TRP A 13 -14.12 1.33 1.00
CA TRP A 13 -13.52 2.19 2.04
C TRP A 13 -12.61 1.41 3.00
N MET A 14 -12.96 0.17 3.32
CA MET A 14 -12.15 -0.68 4.20
C MET A 14 -10.86 -1.09 3.49
N GLY A 15 -10.96 -1.45 2.21
CA GLY A 15 -9.78 -1.71 1.38
C GLY A 15 -8.90 -0.49 1.19
N LEU A 16 -9.50 0.69 1.07
CA LEU A 16 -8.76 1.95 0.96
C LEU A 16 -8.02 2.27 2.27
N ALA A 17 -8.66 2.11 3.43
CA ALA A 17 -8.02 2.30 4.72
C ALA A 17 -6.84 1.34 4.94
N ILE A 18 -7.03 0.04 4.67
CA ILE A 18 -5.96 -0.97 4.78
C ILE A 18 -4.83 -0.68 3.78
N GLY A 19 -5.20 -0.37 2.54
CA GLY A 19 -4.27 -0.06 1.46
C GLY A 19 -3.55 1.28 1.61
N LEU A 20 -4.01 2.17 2.50
CA LEU A 20 -3.33 3.43 2.87
C LEU A 20 -2.49 3.28 4.13
N PHE A 21 -2.89 2.40 5.05
CA PHE A 21 -2.16 2.10 6.27
C PHE A 21 -0.84 1.37 5.99
N LEU A 22 -0.86 0.43 5.05
CA LEU A 22 0.32 -0.33 4.63
C LEU A 22 1.44 0.54 4.02
N PRO A 23 1.16 1.45 3.06
CA PRO A 23 2.17 2.36 2.54
C PRO A 23 2.59 3.43 3.55
N PHE A 24 1.75 3.80 4.52
CA PHE A 24 2.16 4.68 5.62
C PHE A 24 3.27 4.04 6.47
N ILE A 25 3.09 2.77 6.85
CA ILE A 25 4.13 1.98 7.53
C ILE A 25 5.35 1.78 6.61
N GLY A 26 5.13 1.53 5.32
CA GLY A 26 6.18 1.44 4.32
C GLY A 26 7.01 2.72 4.21
N CYS A 27 6.38 3.90 4.27
CA CYS A 27 7.05 5.20 4.29
C CYS A 27 7.83 5.44 5.58
N ALA A 28 7.30 5.04 6.74
CA ALA A 28 8.02 5.13 8.00
C ALA A 28 9.27 4.23 8.00
N MET A 29 9.16 3.00 7.50
CA MET A 29 10.31 2.12 7.28
C MET A 29 11.27 2.68 6.23
N ALA A 30 10.76 3.28 5.17
CA ALA A 30 11.56 3.92 4.13
C ALA A 30 12.43 5.05 4.69
N TRP A 31 11.81 5.91 5.51
CA TRP A 31 12.49 7.01 6.18
C TRP A 31 13.58 6.51 7.13
N TYR A 32 13.33 5.41 7.84
CA TYR A 32 14.34 4.78 8.70
C TYR A 32 15.53 4.22 7.90
N ILE A 33 15.26 3.52 6.78
CA ILE A 33 16.30 2.93 5.94
C ILE A 33 17.11 4.03 5.21
N ILE A 34 16.47 5.09 4.72
CA ILE A 34 17.14 6.23 4.06
C ILE A 34 18.11 6.94 5.01
N ASN A 35 17.74 7.10 6.29
CA ASN A 35 18.64 7.68 7.30
C ASN A 35 19.86 6.80 7.61
N HIS A 36 19.76 5.49 7.40
CA HIS A 36 20.84 4.54 7.71
C HIS A 36 21.69 4.17 6.48
N VAL A 37 21.14 4.26 5.27
CA VAL A 37 21.79 3.82 4.03
C VAL A 37 21.56 4.87 2.92
N SER A 38 22.48 5.84 2.81
CA SER A 38 22.46 6.87 1.75
C SER A 38 22.56 6.32 0.32
N TYR A 39 23.01 5.07 0.13
CA TYR A 39 23.10 4.45 -1.21
C TYR A 39 21.72 4.09 -1.79
N LEU A 40 20.68 4.09 -0.95
CA LEU A 40 19.29 3.84 -1.36
C LEU A 40 18.56 5.14 -1.77
N ALA A 41 19.33 6.22 -2.00
CA ALA A 41 18.87 7.54 -2.46
C ALA A 41 18.12 7.54 -3.80
N LYS A 42 18.00 6.41 -4.50
CA LYS A 42 16.90 6.22 -5.44
C LYS A 42 15.64 5.90 -4.63
N ALA A 43 15.02 6.94 -4.10
CA ALA A 43 13.71 6.89 -3.47
C ALA A 43 12.70 6.07 -4.32
N ASP A 44 12.89 6.07 -5.66
CA ASP A 44 12.16 5.24 -6.61
C ASP A 44 12.13 3.74 -6.29
N LEU A 45 13.24 3.15 -5.82
CA LEU A 45 13.29 1.70 -5.57
C LEU A 45 12.44 1.32 -4.35
N LEU A 46 12.44 2.15 -3.31
CA LEU A 46 11.54 1.95 -2.16
C LEU A 46 10.09 2.23 -2.51
N TYR A 47 9.81 3.19 -3.38
CA TYR A 47 8.45 3.44 -3.85
C TYR A 47 7.92 2.26 -4.68
N ILE A 48 8.72 1.72 -5.59
CA ILE A 48 8.37 0.53 -6.36
C ILE A 48 8.18 -0.67 -5.42
N ALA A 49 9.02 -0.82 -4.39
CA ALA A 49 8.84 -1.86 -3.38
C ALA A 49 7.54 -1.68 -2.57
N GLY A 50 7.20 -0.46 -2.16
CA GLY A 50 5.96 -0.13 -1.46
C GLY A 50 4.71 -0.41 -2.30
N ILE A 51 4.73 -0.02 -3.59
CA ILE A 51 3.67 -0.35 -4.56
C ILE A 51 3.57 -1.88 -4.73
N GLY A 52 4.71 -2.58 -4.82
CA GLY A 52 4.74 -4.04 -4.94
C GLY A 52 4.12 -4.76 -3.75
N VAL A 53 4.39 -4.32 -2.52
CA VAL A 53 3.78 -4.87 -1.30
C VAL A 53 2.28 -4.59 -1.25
N ASN A 54 1.84 -3.41 -1.68
CA ASN A 54 0.43 -3.06 -1.72
C ASN A 54 -0.32 -3.88 -2.79
N ALA A 55 0.27 -4.06 -3.97
CA ALA A 55 -0.25 -4.92 -5.03
C ALA A 55 -0.30 -6.40 -4.61
N PHE A 56 0.69 -6.87 -3.86
CA PHE A 56 0.68 -8.22 -3.28
C PHE A 56 -0.47 -8.38 -2.29
N THR A 57 -0.70 -7.37 -1.45
CA THR A 57 -1.81 -7.35 -0.48
C THR A 57 -3.16 -7.34 -1.20
N GLN A 58 -3.29 -6.58 -2.29
CA GLN A 58 -4.46 -6.64 -3.16
C GLN A 58 -4.68 -8.06 -3.72
N GLN A 59 -3.63 -8.71 -4.24
CA GLN A 59 -3.73 -10.07 -4.78
C GLN A 59 -4.17 -11.08 -3.70
N TYR A 60 -3.73 -10.88 -2.46
CA TYR A 60 -4.17 -11.67 -1.31
C TYR A 60 -5.68 -11.49 -1.03
N PHE A 61 -6.19 -10.26 -1.02
CA PHE A 61 -7.63 -10.00 -0.80
C PHE A 61 -8.52 -10.42 -1.97
N PHE A 62 -8.00 -10.39 -3.21
CA PHE A 62 -8.70 -10.96 -4.37
C PHE A 62 -8.90 -12.48 -4.23
N LYS A 63 -7.87 -13.21 -3.76
CA LYS A 63 -7.99 -14.66 -3.47
C LYS A 63 -9.01 -14.98 -2.37
N LEU A 64 -9.30 -14.03 -1.48
CA LEU A 64 -10.30 -14.16 -0.43
C LEU A 64 -11.73 -13.84 -0.87
N ASN A 65 -12.00 -13.69 -2.18
CA ASN A 65 -13.32 -13.27 -2.72
C ASN A 65 -13.81 -11.92 -2.16
N LYS A 66 -12.89 -11.04 -1.76
CA LYS A 66 -13.20 -9.69 -1.26
C LYS A 66 -12.83 -8.64 -2.31
N GLU A 67 -13.47 -8.72 -3.47
CA GLU A 67 -13.18 -7.88 -4.65
C GLU A 67 -13.27 -6.38 -4.35
N ASN A 68 -14.24 -5.94 -3.54
CA ASN A 68 -14.39 -4.53 -3.16
C ASN A 68 -13.20 -4.03 -2.32
N ILE A 69 -12.67 -4.87 -1.44
CA ILE A 69 -11.47 -4.55 -0.65
C ILE A 69 -10.26 -4.48 -1.58
N GLY A 70 -10.13 -5.44 -2.52
CA GLY A 70 -9.07 -5.41 -3.54
C GLY A 70 -9.11 -4.14 -4.39
N ARG A 71 -10.30 -3.70 -4.83
CA ARG A 71 -10.50 -2.44 -5.56
C ARG A 71 -10.15 -1.21 -4.70
N GLY A 72 -10.46 -1.25 -3.41
CA GLY A 72 -10.07 -0.19 -2.46
C GLY A 72 -8.57 -0.07 -2.27
N ILE A 73 -7.86 -1.20 -2.17
CA ILE A 73 -6.39 -1.24 -2.07
C ILE A 73 -5.75 -0.72 -3.37
N LEU A 74 -6.30 -1.10 -4.54
CA LEU A 74 -5.84 -0.59 -5.83
C LEU A 74 -5.96 0.95 -5.89
N ALA A 75 -7.11 1.47 -5.47
CA ALA A 75 -7.36 2.92 -5.45
C ALA A 75 -6.40 3.65 -4.48
N ALA A 76 -6.16 3.09 -3.29
CA ALA A 76 -5.18 3.64 -2.34
C ALA A 76 -3.75 3.64 -2.91
N THR A 77 -3.38 2.57 -3.61
CA THR A 77 -2.06 2.46 -4.26
C THR A 77 -1.88 3.53 -5.34
N PHE A 78 -2.90 3.74 -6.18
CA PHE A 78 -2.89 4.81 -7.17
C PHE A 78 -2.84 6.20 -6.53
N LEU A 79 -3.60 6.42 -5.46
CA LEU A 79 -3.60 7.70 -4.74
C LEU A 79 -2.22 8.00 -4.13
N CYS A 80 -1.60 7.02 -3.46
CA CYS A 80 -0.23 7.15 -2.96
C CYS A 80 0.76 7.42 -4.09
N ALA A 81 0.70 6.67 -5.20
CA ALA A 81 1.58 6.88 -6.34
C ALA A 81 1.40 8.28 -6.94
N PHE A 82 0.18 8.79 -7.01
CA PHE A 82 -0.13 10.14 -7.49
C PHE A 82 0.44 11.23 -6.58
N VAL A 83 0.25 11.10 -5.25
CA VAL A 83 0.84 12.02 -4.26
C VAL A 83 2.37 12.01 -4.34
N PHE A 84 2.97 10.84 -4.50
CA PHE A 84 4.43 10.72 -4.66
C PHE A 84 4.93 11.34 -5.97
N PHE A 85 4.21 11.10 -7.06
CA PHE A 85 4.54 11.71 -8.33
C PHE A 85 4.46 13.24 -8.23
N ALA A 86 3.42 13.77 -7.60
CA ALA A 86 3.28 15.21 -7.34
C ALA A 86 4.44 15.75 -6.47
N TYR A 87 4.79 15.06 -5.38
CA TYR A 87 5.89 15.47 -4.48
C TYR A 87 7.28 15.39 -5.14
N LYS A 88 7.45 14.54 -6.16
CA LYS A 88 8.71 14.42 -6.89
C LYS A 88 8.81 15.43 -8.05
N VAL A 89 7.67 15.85 -8.60
CA VAL A 89 7.59 16.78 -9.74
C VAL A 89 7.63 18.26 -9.32
N PHE A 90 7.13 18.59 -8.12
CA PHE A 90 7.21 19.93 -7.51
C PHE A 90 8.35 20.02 -6.50
#